data_AF-A0A956ZGW4-F1
#
_entry.id   AF-A0A956ZGW4-F1
#
_cell.length_a   1.000
_cell.length_b   1.000
_cell.length_c   1.000
_cell.angle_alpha   90.00
_cell.angle_beta   90.00
_cell.angle_gamma   90.00
#
_symmetry.space_group_name_H-M   'P 1'
#
loop_
_entity.id
_entity.type
_entity.pdbx_description
1 polymer ?
#
loop_
_entity_poly.entity_id
_entity_poly.type
_entity_poly.pdbx_seq_one_letter_code
_entity_poly.pdbx_strand_id
1 'polypeptide(L)'
;VDGAKIYGNRFIVATGGYQNIPAALKEAGVLTHESILELATKPESICIIGAGPVGVEYAQTLKRLGLKKVYLIEYTDRLLPREEPEISALVKEILLEEGVEVFTGFSATAAMQKEDTKQVVLESKNKKIEVDVDQILLATGKTAATKDIGLEAAGVKLNARGFIEVDRHQRTSAPNIFAAGDVCGLYQFTHYADHTAQIAALGAAFPLFIPFFNREERVVPWCTFFDPEIASVGMRKEEAIARYGQSNVFELRYSLEDFDRAIVDNQARGIMIALVDKKGQILGATIAGARAGEVIHEFALAMQNKIAITTLARTIHVYPTMSAAVRNLSAQYYKVVTGNSVSLKLAKMLATLMK
;
A
#
# COMPACT_ATOMS: atom_id res chain seq x y z
N VAL A 1 -13.71 19.85 26.75
CA VAL A 1 -14.10 20.50 25.47
C VAL A 1 -14.44 21.93 25.80
N ASP A 2 -13.65 22.90 25.31
CA ASP A 2 -13.85 24.33 25.57
C ASP A 2 -14.00 24.69 27.06
N GLY A 3 -13.13 24.12 27.90
CA GLY A 3 -13.17 24.31 29.36
C GLY A 3 -14.16 23.42 30.11
N ALA A 4 -15.11 22.76 29.43
CA ALA A 4 -16.03 21.82 30.05
C ALA A 4 -15.39 20.44 30.28
N LYS A 5 -15.64 19.85 31.46
CA LYS A 5 -15.30 18.46 31.79
C LYS A 5 -16.38 17.53 31.24
N ILE A 6 -15.97 16.54 30.45
CA ILE A 6 -16.86 15.51 29.89
C ILE A 6 -16.53 14.18 30.57
N TYR A 7 -17.57 13.48 31.02
CA TYR A 7 -17.45 12.20 31.72
C TYR A 7 -18.04 11.09 30.86
N GLY A 8 -17.39 9.92 30.87
CA GLY A 8 -17.83 8.76 30.11
C GLY A 8 -17.28 7.48 30.74
N ASN A 9 -18.05 6.40 30.61
CA ASN A 9 -17.61 5.08 31.09
C ASN A 9 -16.47 4.51 30.22
N ARG A 10 -16.43 4.89 28.94
CA ARG A 10 -15.47 4.45 27.94
C ARG A 10 -15.13 5.60 27.00
N PHE A 11 -13.90 5.59 26.48
CA PHE A 11 -13.41 6.54 25.50
C PHE A 11 -12.77 5.83 24.32
N ILE A 12 -12.85 6.43 23.14
CA ILE A 12 -12.17 5.96 21.92
C ILE A 12 -11.31 7.12 21.41
N VAL A 13 -10.01 6.90 21.27
CA VAL A 13 -9.08 7.86 20.68
C VAL A 13 -9.01 7.58 19.17
N ALA A 14 -9.54 8.50 18.38
CA ALA A 14 -9.56 8.43 16.92
C ALA A 14 -9.05 9.74 16.30
N THR A 15 -7.93 10.25 16.83
CA THR A 15 -7.35 11.55 16.44
C THR A 15 -6.63 11.53 15.10
N GLY A 16 -6.51 10.36 14.46
CA GLY A 16 -5.87 10.21 13.16
C GLY A 16 -4.36 10.45 13.19
N GLY A 17 -3.83 10.98 12.09
CA GLY A 17 -2.43 11.33 11.94
C GLY A 17 -2.25 12.53 11.01
N TYR A 18 -1.07 13.15 11.08
CA TYR A 18 -0.74 14.37 10.35
C TYR A 18 0.64 14.25 9.69
N GLN A 19 0.91 15.12 8.70
CA GLN A 19 2.22 15.16 8.05
C GLN A 19 3.24 15.88 8.96
N ASN A 20 4.28 15.18 9.39
CA ASN A 20 5.36 15.81 10.17
C ASN A 20 6.36 16.48 9.23
N ILE A 21 6.42 17.81 9.27
CA ILE A 21 7.32 18.61 8.44
C ILE A 21 8.71 18.65 9.09
N PRO A 22 9.78 18.13 8.44
CA PRO A 22 11.13 18.23 8.94
C PRO A 22 11.56 19.69 9.13
N ALA A 23 12.26 20.00 10.23
CA ALA A 23 12.72 21.35 10.52
C ALA A 23 13.51 21.97 9.35
N ALA A 24 14.34 21.16 8.69
CA ALA A 24 15.15 21.57 7.54
C ALA A 24 14.36 22.02 6.30
N LEU A 25 13.06 21.71 6.23
CA LEU A 25 12.19 22.09 5.11
C LEU A 25 11.15 23.16 5.50
N LYS A 26 11.05 23.49 6.79
CA LYS A 26 9.94 24.28 7.32
C LYS A 26 9.95 25.72 6.80
N GLU A 27 11.13 26.33 6.69
CA GLU A 27 11.29 27.73 6.26
C GLU A 27 10.93 27.96 4.78
N ALA A 28 11.01 26.92 3.93
CA ALA A 28 10.64 27.01 2.52
C ALA A 28 9.11 27.03 2.29
N GLY A 29 8.31 26.69 3.30
CA GLY A 29 6.87 26.49 3.14
C GLY A 29 6.55 25.27 2.27
N VAL A 30 6.38 24.10 2.89
CA VAL A 30 6.01 22.87 2.17
C VAL A 30 4.50 22.67 2.15
N LEU A 31 4.02 22.07 1.07
CA LEU A 31 2.65 21.58 0.94
C LEU A 31 2.53 20.18 1.53
N THR A 32 1.32 19.84 1.95
CA THR A 32 0.90 18.49 2.29
C THR A 32 -0.10 17.98 1.25
N HIS A 33 -0.49 16.72 1.35
CA HIS A 33 -1.58 16.14 0.55
C HIS A 33 -2.93 16.86 0.68
N GLU A 34 -3.14 17.63 1.75
CA GLU A 34 -4.33 18.46 1.95
C GLU A 34 -4.12 19.85 1.32
N SER A 35 -3.05 20.54 1.69
CA SER A 35 -2.85 21.94 1.28
C SER A 35 -2.53 22.11 -0.21
N ILE A 36 -2.10 21.04 -0.91
CA ILE A 36 -1.91 21.09 -2.37
C ILE A 36 -3.24 21.26 -3.12
N LEU A 37 -4.34 20.75 -2.56
CA LEU A 37 -5.68 20.88 -3.15
C LEU A 37 -6.25 22.29 -3.04
N GLU A 38 -5.64 23.13 -2.20
CA GLU A 38 -6.04 24.52 -1.95
C GLU A 38 -5.30 25.53 -2.84
N LEU A 39 -4.37 25.07 -3.69
CA LEU A 39 -3.61 25.95 -4.58
C LEU A 39 -4.53 26.66 -5.57
N ALA A 40 -4.57 28.00 -5.49
CA ALA A 40 -5.36 28.83 -6.40
C ALA A 40 -4.75 28.93 -7.80
N THR A 41 -3.43 28.75 -7.91
CA THR A 41 -2.67 28.88 -9.16
C THR A 41 -1.87 27.60 -9.42
N LYS A 42 -1.85 27.16 -10.68
CA LYS A 42 -1.07 26.00 -11.10
C LYS A 42 0.43 26.36 -11.06
N PRO A 43 1.28 25.65 -10.28
CA PRO A 43 2.72 25.83 -10.38
C PRO A 43 3.23 25.28 -11.72
N GLU A 44 4.35 25.81 -12.21
CA GLU A 44 5.07 25.28 -13.36
C GLU A 44 5.99 24.11 -12.97
N SER A 45 6.47 24.11 -11.71
CA SER A 45 7.37 23.10 -11.19
C SER A 45 7.10 22.69 -9.73
N ILE A 46 7.32 21.40 -9.42
CA ILE A 46 7.14 20.87 -8.07
C ILE A 46 8.21 19.83 -7.71
N CYS A 47 8.68 19.86 -6.46
CA CYS A 47 9.51 18.81 -5.86
C CYS A 47 8.70 18.00 -4.84
N ILE A 48 8.48 16.72 -5.13
CA ILE A 48 7.73 15.79 -4.27
C ILE A 48 8.75 14.96 -3.48
N ILE A 49 8.69 15.05 -2.15
CA ILE A 49 9.60 14.36 -1.24
C ILE A 49 8.89 13.16 -0.62
N GLY A 50 9.32 11.97 -1.01
CA GLY A 50 8.75 10.67 -0.65
C GLY A 50 8.02 10.02 -1.83
N ALA A 51 8.40 8.80 -2.18
CA ALA A 51 7.80 8.02 -3.28
C ALA A 51 7.06 6.78 -2.77
N GLY A 52 6.35 6.93 -1.66
CA GLY A 52 5.25 6.03 -1.28
C GLY A 52 4.00 6.26 -2.14
N PRO A 53 2.87 5.61 -1.82
CA PRO A 53 1.63 5.68 -2.60
C PRO A 53 1.20 7.11 -2.96
N VAL A 54 1.11 7.98 -1.96
CA VAL A 54 0.73 9.40 -2.13
C VAL A 54 1.70 10.13 -3.08
N GLY A 55 3.01 9.88 -2.95
CA GLY A 55 4.01 10.56 -3.75
C GLY A 55 3.94 10.19 -5.24
N VAL A 56 3.77 8.90 -5.53
CA VAL A 56 3.66 8.42 -6.93
C VAL A 56 2.33 8.84 -7.57
N GLU A 57 1.23 8.82 -6.81
CA GLU A 57 -0.09 9.28 -7.26
C GLU A 57 -0.03 10.77 -7.65
N TYR A 58 0.53 11.61 -6.77
CA TYR A 58 0.69 13.03 -7.07
C TYR A 58 1.69 13.29 -8.20
N ALA A 59 2.79 12.54 -8.27
CA ALA A 59 3.77 12.71 -9.35
C ALA A 59 3.13 12.50 -10.72
N GLN A 60 2.37 11.41 -10.89
CA GLN A 60 1.66 11.12 -12.12
C GLN A 60 0.54 12.13 -12.39
N THR A 61 -0.30 12.39 -11.38
CA THR A 61 -1.43 13.31 -11.48
C THR A 61 -0.97 14.71 -11.91
N LEU A 62 0.02 15.26 -11.22
CA LEU A 62 0.52 16.61 -11.50
C LEU A 62 1.22 16.68 -12.87
N LYS A 63 1.94 15.63 -13.26
CA LYS A 63 2.54 15.59 -14.59
C LYS A 63 1.46 15.57 -15.69
N ARG A 64 0.43 14.75 -15.54
CA ARG A 64 -0.72 14.65 -16.47
C ARG A 64 -1.60 15.91 -16.47
N LEU A 65 -1.64 16.67 -15.37
CA LEU A 65 -2.24 18.01 -15.30
C LEU A 65 -1.38 19.10 -15.99
N GLY A 66 -0.23 18.71 -16.57
CA GLY A 66 0.58 19.58 -17.40
C GLY A 66 1.51 20.50 -16.59
N LEU A 67 2.02 20.04 -15.45
CA LEU A 67 3.19 20.67 -14.84
C LEU A 67 4.41 20.43 -15.75
N LYS A 68 5.20 21.49 -15.99
CA LYS A 68 6.39 21.38 -16.83
C LYS A 68 7.42 20.46 -16.18
N LYS A 69 7.65 20.64 -14.88
CA LYS A 69 8.69 19.91 -14.15
C LYS A 69 8.16 19.28 -12.86
N VAL A 70 8.28 17.96 -12.75
CA VAL A 70 7.91 17.21 -11.55
C VAL A 70 9.13 16.41 -11.13
N TYR A 71 9.66 16.69 -9.95
CA TYR A 71 10.71 15.90 -9.34
C TYR A 71 10.09 14.97 -8.29
N LEU A 72 10.45 13.69 -8.31
CA LEU A 72 10.04 12.72 -7.30
C LEU A 72 11.29 12.18 -6.59
N ILE A 73 11.40 12.49 -5.30
CA ILE A 73 12.57 12.17 -4.48
C ILE A 73 12.24 11.03 -3.54
N GLU A 74 13.09 10.00 -3.52
CA GLU A 74 13.00 8.86 -2.62
C GLU A 74 14.35 8.57 -1.98
N TYR A 75 14.34 8.40 -0.66
CA TYR A 75 15.54 8.06 0.10
C TYR A 75 15.97 6.61 -0.15
N THR A 76 15.02 5.70 -0.33
CA THR A 76 15.34 4.31 -0.70
C THR A 76 15.79 4.19 -2.15
N ASP A 77 16.31 3.03 -2.51
CA ASP A 77 16.81 2.72 -3.85
C ASP A 77 15.69 2.53 -4.90
N ARG A 78 14.44 2.40 -4.46
CA ARG A 78 13.26 2.16 -5.32
C ARG A 78 12.03 2.94 -4.87
N LEU A 79 11.12 3.20 -5.80
CA LEU A 79 9.78 3.74 -5.53
C LEU A 79 8.89 2.64 -4.94
N LEU A 80 7.85 3.02 -4.19
CA LEU A 80 6.95 2.07 -3.53
C LEU A 80 7.73 0.93 -2.86
N PRO A 81 8.63 1.20 -1.89
CA PRO A 81 9.53 0.19 -1.33
C PRO A 81 8.82 -0.93 -0.56
N ARG A 82 7.50 -0.80 -0.37
CA ARG A 82 6.63 -1.84 0.18
C ARG A 82 6.07 -2.79 -0.89
N GLU A 83 6.16 -2.50 -2.18
CA GLU A 83 5.75 -3.43 -3.24
C GLU A 83 6.92 -4.34 -3.66
N GLU A 84 6.65 -5.33 -4.53
CA GLU A 84 7.67 -6.19 -5.12
C GLU A 84 8.61 -5.38 -6.04
N PRO A 85 9.92 -5.73 -6.16
CA PRO A 85 10.89 -4.97 -6.95
C PRO A 85 10.48 -4.74 -8.41
N GLU A 86 9.82 -5.71 -9.02
CA GLU A 86 9.32 -5.59 -10.39
C GLU A 86 8.18 -4.57 -10.54
N ILE A 87 7.32 -4.43 -9.53
CA ILE A 87 6.25 -3.44 -9.51
C ILE A 87 6.85 -2.05 -9.33
N SER A 88 7.83 -1.90 -8.44
CA SER A 88 8.59 -0.65 -8.29
C SER A 88 9.28 -0.24 -9.60
N ALA A 89 9.83 -1.20 -10.35
CA ALA A 89 10.48 -0.95 -11.63
C ALA A 89 9.48 -0.47 -12.69
N LEU A 90 8.33 -1.13 -12.81
CA LEU A 90 7.25 -0.73 -13.73
C LEU A 90 6.77 0.70 -13.47
N VAL A 91 6.53 1.07 -12.20
CA VAL A 91 6.12 2.45 -11.85
C VAL A 91 7.18 3.47 -12.24
N LYS A 92 8.44 3.16 -11.95
CA LYS A 92 9.55 4.06 -12.28
C LYS A 92 9.66 4.26 -13.80
N GLU A 93 9.52 3.20 -14.57
CA GLU A 93 9.54 3.24 -16.04
C GLU A 93 8.43 4.14 -16.58
N ILE A 94 7.19 3.94 -16.13
CA ILE A 94 6.03 4.76 -16.54
C ILE A 94 6.23 6.23 -16.19
N LEU A 95 6.67 6.54 -14.96
CA LEU A 95 6.90 7.92 -14.53
C LEU A 95 7.99 8.61 -15.37
N LEU A 96 9.06 7.89 -15.72
CA LEU A 96 10.13 8.42 -16.57
C LEU A 96 9.62 8.69 -18.00
N GLU A 97 8.83 7.78 -18.56
CA GLU A 97 8.19 7.97 -19.88
C GLU A 97 7.23 9.16 -19.90
N GLU A 98 6.48 9.37 -18.82
CA GLU A 98 5.62 10.54 -18.67
C GLU A 98 6.41 11.85 -18.43
N GLY A 99 7.72 11.77 -18.19
CA GLY A 99 8.61 12.91 -18.03
C GLY A 99 8.70 13.46 -16.60
N VAL A 100 8.50 12.61 -15.60
CA VAL A 100 8.83 12.88 -14.20
C VAL A 100 10.32 12.60 -13.96
N GLU A 101 11.01 13.50 -13.27
CA GLU A 101 12.41 13.29 -12.89
C GLU A 101 12.50 12.56 -11.55
N VAL A 102 12.93 11.29 -11.59
CA VAL A 102 12.94 10.40 -10.42
C VAL A 102 14.35 10.30 -9.82
N PHE A 103 14.47 10.63 -8.53
CA PHE A 103 15.71 10.57 -7.75
C PHE A 103 15.57 9.58 -6.59
N THR A 104 16.04 8.35 -6.77
CA THR A 104 16.14 7.32 -5.72
C THR A 104 17.52 7.35 -5.05
N GLY A 105 17.59 7.05 -3.76
CA GLY A 105 18.82 7.14 -2.97
C GLY A 105 19.18 8.57 -2.55
N PHE A 106 18.23 9.51 -2.64
CA PHE A 106 18.41 10.91 -2.31
C PHE A 106 17.50 11.34 -1.16
N SER A 107 18.02 12.16 -0.26
CA SER A 107 17.25 12.86 0.78
C SER A 107 17.25 14.35 0.52
N ALA A 108 16.11 15.01 0.75
CA ALA A 108 16.05 16.46 0.84
C ALA A 108 16.59 16.90 2.21
N THR A 109 17.77 17.51 2.24
CA THR A 109 18.48 17.84 3.49
C THR A 109 18.34 19.30 3.90
N ALA A 110 17.94 20.17 2.98
CA ALA A 110 17.57 21.55 3.26
C ALA A 110 16.60 22.07 2.19
N ALA A 111 15.75 23.02 2.55
CA ALA A 111 15.03 23.83 1.58
C ALA A 111 14.89 25.26 2.09
N MET A 112 14.88 26.22 1.16
CA MET A 112 14.71 27.63 1.48
C MET A 112 13.89 28.36 0.42
N GLN A 113 13.15 29.38 0.85
CA GLN A 113 12.48 30.30 -0.07
C GLN A 113 13.51 31.19 -0.77
N LYS A 114 13.39 31.35 -2.09
CA LYS A 114 14.20 32.25 -2.94
C LYS A 114 13.28 33.09 -3.82
N GLU A 115 13.11 34.38 -3.49
CA GLU A 115 12.24 35.29 -4.26
C GLU A 115 10.90 34.61 -4.61
N ASP A 116 10.69 34.28 -5.89
CA ASP A 116 9.47 33.65 -6.42
C ASP A 116 9.49 32.10 -6.46
N THR A 117 10.59 31.47 -6.06
CA THR A 117 10.79 30.00 -6.09
C THR A 117 11.29 29.46 -4.75
N LYS A 118 11.46 28.14 -4.67
CA LYS A 118 11.97 27.41 -3.52
C LYS A 118 13.14 26.56 -3.98
N GLN A 119 14.29 26.70 -3.33
CA GLN A 119 15.43 25.84 -3.56
C GLN A 119 15.37 24.64 -2.62
N VAL A 120 15.55 23.43 -3.16
CA VAL A 120 15.69 22.18 -2.39
C VAL A 120 17.08 21.61 -2.62
N VAL A 121 17.76 21.29 -1.53
CA VAL A 121 19.05 20.60 -1.52
C VAL A 121 18.81 19.10 -1.38
N LEU A 122 19.24 18.36 -2.39
CA LEU A 122 19.14 16.90 -2.47
C LEU A 122 20.52 16.28 -2.30
N GLU A 123 20.66 15.38 -1.34
CA GLU A 123 21.92 14.69 -1.07
C GLU A 123 21.75 13.18 -1.15
N SER A 124 22.71 12.53 -1.81
CA SER A 124 22.96 11.09 -1.76
C SER A 124 24.38 10.88 -1.22
N LYS A 125 24.80 9.62 -1.00
CA LYS A 125 26.12 9.29 -0.42
C LYS A 125 27.30 10.03 -1.08
N ASN A 126 27.25 10.25 -2.39
CA ASN A 126 28.37 10.80 -3.18
C ASN A 126 28.01 12.01 -4.03
N LYS A 127 26.78 12.54 -3.92
CA LYS A 127 26.30 13.59 -4.81
C LYS A 127 25.35 14.53 -4.11
N LYS A 128 25.59 15.83 -4.30
CA LYS A 128 24.72 16.93 -3.89
C LYS A 128 24.16 17.60 -5.14
N ILE A 129 22.86 17.87 -5.14
CA ILE A 129 22.12 18.51 -6.23
C ILE A 129 21.23 19.58 -5.61
N GLU A 130 21.13 20.72 -6.27
CA GLU A 130 20.18 21.76 -5.91
C GLU A 130 19.14 21.88 -7.02
N VAL A 131 17.87 21.94 -6.64
CA VAL A 131 16.75 22.12 -7.58
C VAL A 131 15.92 23.31 -7.13
N ASP A 132 15.66 24.24 -8.06
CA ASP A 132 14.72 25.34 -7.84
C ASP A 132 13.35 24.91 -8.39
N VAL A 133 12.29 25.08 -7.60
CA VAL A 133 10.90 24.72 -7.89
C VAL A 133 9.93 25.74 -7.34
N ASP A 134 8.71 25.82 -7.88
CA ASP A 134 7.70 26.76 -7.36
C ASP A 134 7.10 26.23 -6.04
N GLN A 135 6.91 24.90 -5.96
CA GLN A 135 6.31 24.25 -4.81
C GLN A 135 7.07 23.00 -4.37
N ILE A 136 6.94 22.68 -3.08
CA ILE A 136 7.47 21.45 -2.50
C ILE A 136 6.28 20.71 -1.89
N LEU A 137 6.09 19.44 -2.23
CA LEU A 137 5.09 18.56 -1.64
C LEU A 137 5.78 17.53 -0.75
N LEU A 138 5.35 17.44 0.51
CA LEU A 138 5.84 16.43 1.43
C LEU A 138 4.90 15.21 1.47
N ALA A 139 5.45 14.06 1.07
CA ALA A 139 4.77 12.76 0.99
C ALA A 139 5.54 11.65 1.74
N THR A 140 6.20 11.99 2.86
CA THR A 140 7.05 11.08 3.66
C THR A 140 6.30 10.23 4.68
N GLY A 141 4.96 10.22 4.63
CA GLY A 141 4.10 9.47 5.54
C GLY A 141 3.63 10.27 6.76
N LYS A 142 2.67 9.70 7.50
CA LYS A 142 1.97 10.37 8.60
C LYS A 142 2.51 9.98 9.97
N THR A 143 2.47 10.94 10.90
CA THR A 143 2.74 10.76 12.33
C THR A 143 1.42 10.72 13.09
N ALA A 144 1.34 9.93 14.16
CA ALA A 144 0.14 9.84 15.00
C ALA A 144 -0.16 11.17 15.69
N ALA A 145 -1.43 11.58 15.72
CA ALA A 145 -1.88 12.77 16.45
C ALA A 145 -2.05 12.47 17.95
N THR A 146 -0.93 12.27 18.65
CA THR A 146 -0.90 11.84 20.07
C THR A 146 -0.33 12.88 21.04
N LYS A 147 0.21 13.99 20.52
CA LYS A 147 0.79 15.07 21.33
C LYS A 147 -0.30 15.90 22.01
N ASP A 148 -0.04 16.29 23.26
CA ASP A 148 -0.83 17.27 24.01
C ASP A 148 -2.33 16.94 24.20
N ILE A 149 -2.72 15.66 24.09
CA ILE A 149 -4.10 15.19 24.34
C ILE A 149 -4.27 14.43 25.68
N GLY A 150 -3.25 14.45 26.55
CA GLY A 150 -3.34 13.91 27.91
C GLY A 150 -3.26 12.37 28.04
N LEU A 151 -2.74 11.67 27.03
CA LEU A 151 -2.63 10.20 27.03
C LEU A 151 -1.81 9.65 28.21
N GLU A 152 -0.72 10.31 28.57
CA GLU A 152 0.14 9.90 29.69
C GLU A 152 -0.62 9.93 31.02
N ALA A 153 -1.34 11.03 31.30
CA ALA A 153 -2.18 11.16 32.48
C ALA A 153 -3.32 10.13 32.51
N ALA A 154 -3.77 9.68 31.33
CA ALA A 154 -4.78 8.64 31.18
C ALA A 154 -4.22 7.21 31.26
N GLY A 155 -2.90 7.03 31.40
CA GLY A 155 -2.24 5.72 31.46
C GLY A 155 -2.20 4.98 30.11
N VAL A 156 -2.27 5.69 28.99
CA VAL A 156 -2.21 5.14 27.63
C VAL A 156 -0.76 5.10 27.14
N LYS A 157 -0.27 3.92 26.79
CA LYS A 157 1.08 3.68 26.27
C LYS A 157 1.16 3.97 24.78
N LEU A 158 2.28 4.56 24.38
CA LEU A 158 2.68 4.77 23.00
C LEU A 158 3.87 3.86 22.67
N ASN A 159 3.95 3.40 21.42
CA ASN A 159 5.13 2.70 20.94
C ASN A 159 6.27 3.69 20.64
N ALA A 160 7.46 3.19 20.32
CA ALA A 160 8.64 4.00 20.01
C ALA A 160 8.45 4.99 18.84
N ARG A 161 7.43 4.81 17.99
CA ARG A 161 7.09 5.69 16.87
C ARG A 161 5.98 6.69 17.21
N GLY A 162 5.50 6.72 18.46
CA GLY A 162 4.48 7.66 18.95
C GLY A 162 3.03 7.26 18.67
N PHE A 163 2.77 6.05 18.16
CA PHE A 163 1.41 5.54 17.95
C PHE A 163 0.88 4.88 19.22
N ILE A 164 -0.44 4.91 19.42
CA ILE A 164 -1.08 4.26 20.56
C ILE A 164 -0.96 2.74 20.44
N GLU A 165 -0.46 2.11 21.49
CA GLU A 165 -0.42 0.65 21.57
C GLU A 165 -1.81 0.11 21.89
N VAL A 166 -2.30 -0.77 21.01
CA VAL A 166 -3.57 -1.46 21.19
C VAL A 166 -3.42 -2.97 21.05
N ASP A 167 -4.23 -3.70 21.81
CA ASP A 167 -4.39 -5.13 21.64
C ASP A 167 -5.18 -5.48 20.36
N ARG A 168 -5.42 -6.77 20.15
CA ARG A 168 -6.19 -7.28 19.01
C ARG A 168 -7.67 -6.87 19.00
N HIS A 169 -8.16 -6.29 20.09
CA HIS A 169 -9.53 -5.80 20.29
C HIS A 169 -9.59 -4.26 20.34
N GLN A 170 -8.53 -3.58 19.89
CA GLN A 170 -8.40 -2.12 19.89
C GLN A 170 -8.39 -1.47 21.27
N ARG A 171 -8.16 -2.24 22.35
CA ARG A 171 -8.04 -1.70 23.71
C ARG A 171 -6.61 -1.24 23.98
N THR A 172 -6.48 -0.08 24.62
CA THR A 172 -5.18 0.48 25.03
C THR A 172 -4.69 -0.14 26.35
N SER A 173 -3.55 0.32 26.87
CA SER A 173 -3.10 -0.02 28.23
C SER A 173 -4.02 0.48 29.34
N ALA A 174 -4.89 1.47 29.07
CA ALA A 174 -5.94 1.91 29.97
C ALA A 174 -7.24 1.12 29.69
N PRO A 175 -7.79 0.34 30.64
CA PRO A 175 -8.88 -0.61 30.37
C PRO A 175 -10.19 -0.01 29.83
N ASN A 176 -10.44 1.26 30.10
CA ASN A 176 -11.62 2.00 29.66
C ASN A 176 -11.37 2.85 28.41
N ILE A 177 -10.17 2.80 27.82
CA ILE A 177 -9.80 3.58 26.65
C ILE A 177 -9.42 2.64 25.51
N PHE A 178 -10.04 2.88 24.36
CA PHE A 178 -9.78 2.21 23.08
C PHE A 178 -9.15 3.22 22.12
N ALA A 179 -8.57 2.75 21.02
CA ALA A 179 -8.10 3.60 19.94
C ALA A 179 -8.32 2.97 18.58
N ALA A 180 -8.54 3.78 17.54
CA ALA A 180 -8.84 3.30 16.19
C ALA A 180 -8.26 4.21 15.11
N GLY A 181 -8.02 3.63 13.93
CA GLY A 181 -7.48 4.34 12.76
C GLY A 181 -5.99 4.65 12.83
N ASP A 182 -5.57 5.70 12.10
CA ASP A 182 -4.17 6.05 11.85
C ASP A 182 -3.34 6.24 13.14
N VAL A 183 -3.98 6.60 14.26
CA VAL A 183 -3.33 6.79 15.56
C VAL A 183 -2.72 5.49 16.12
N CYS A 184 -3.13 4.32 15.61
CA CYS A 184 -2.64 3.00 16.01
C CYS A 184 -1.49 2.46 15.11
N GLY A 185 -1.27 3.05 13.92
CA GLY A 185 -0.06 2.85 13.11
C GLY A 185 0.17 1.48 12.43
N LEU A 186 -0.83 0.60 12.34
CA LEU A 186 -0.70 -0.68 11.62
C LEU A 186 -0.86 -0.49 10.10
N TYR A 187 -2.06 -0.12 9.68
CA TYR A 187 -2.37 0.30 8.32
C TYR A 187 -3.03 1.68 8.41
N GLN A 188 -2.60 2.62 7.57
CA GLN A 188 -3.10 3.99 7.55
C GLN A 188 -4.01 4.18 6.32
N PHE A 189 -5.05 3.35 6.26
CA PHE A 189 -6.03 3.34 5.18
C PHE A 189 -7.43 3.59 5.74
N THR A 190 -8.27 4.31 5.00
CA THR A 190 -9.64 4.65 5.42
C THR A 190 -10.46 3.41 5.77
N HIS A 191 -10.47 2.38 4.91
CA HIS A 191 -11.22 1.15 5.15
C HIS A 191 -10.73 0.37 6.37
N TYR A 192 -9.44 0.46 6.69
CA TYR A 192 -8.88 -0.15 7.90
C TYR A 192 -9.22 0.69 9.16
N ALA A 193 -9.26 2.02 9.03
CA ALA A 193 -9.71 2.90 10.10
C ALA A 193 -11.18 2.66 10.44
N ASP A 194 -12.06 2.53 9.44
CA ASP A 194 -13.47 2.19 9.64
C ASP A 194 -13.63 0.85 10.34
N HIS A 195 -12.89 -0.17 9.90
CA HIS A 195 -12.93 -1.50 10.49
C HIS A 195 -12.46 -1.51 11.95
N THR A 196 -11.33 -0.86 12.24
CA THR A 196 -10.83 -0.75 13.62
C THR A 196 -11.74 0.10 14.51
N ALA A 197 -12.40 1.12 13.96
CA ALA A 197 -13.40 1.90 14.68
C ALA A 197 -14.60 1.04 15.07
N GLN A 198 -15.07 0.15 14.20
CA GLN A 198 -16.13 -0.81 14.53
C GLN A 198 -15.71 -1.75 15.66
N ILE A 199 -14.50 -2.32 15.61
CA ILE A 199 -13.99 -3.17 16.71
C ILE A 199 -13.92 -2.38 18.02
N ALA A 200 -13.36 -1.17 18.01
CA ALA A 200 -13.22 -0.33 19.18
C ALA A 200 -14.60 0.06 19.77
N ALA A 201 -15.54 0.46 18.91
CA ALA A 201 -16.89 0.86 19.31
C ALA A 201 -17.68 -0.31 19.91
N LEU A 202 -17.66 -1.48 19.25
CA LEU A 202 -18.34 -2.67 19.75
C LEU A 202 -17.69 -3.19 21.03
N GLY A 203 -16.36 -3.15 21.13
CA GLY A 203 -15.65 -3.53 22.35
C GLY A 203 -15.90 -2.58 23.51
N ALA A 204 -16.03 -1.28 23.25
CA ALA A 204 -16.39 -0.29 24.26
C ALA A 204 -17.84 -0.43 24.73
N ALA A 205 -18.79 -0.60 23.81
CA ALA A 205 -20.21 -0.69 24.10
C ALA A 205 -20.65 -2.04 24.68
N PHE A 206 -20.02 -3.13 24.23
CA PHE A 206 -20.42 -4.50 24.54
C PHE A 206 -19.23 -5.36 25.00
N PRO A 207 -18.73 -5.18 26.24
CA PRO A 207 -17.53 -5.87 26.72
C PRO A 207 -17.60 -7.40 26.66
N LEU A 208 -18.79 -7.99 26.78
CA LEU A 208 -19.01 -9.44 26.68
C LEU A 208 -18.77 -10.00 25.27
N PHE A 209 -18.85 -9.16 24.24
CA PHE A 209 -18.70 -9.57 22.83
C PHE A 209 -17.30 -9.29 22.27
N ILE A 210 -16.40 -8.69 23.06
CA ILE A 210 -15.01 -8.41 22.68
C ILE A 210 -14.30 -9.63 22.04
N PRO A 211 -14.42 -10.86 22.57
CA PRO A 211 -13.72 -12.02 22.00
C PRO A 211 -14.07 -12.30 20.53
N PHE A 212 -15.23 -11.87 20.05
CA PHE A 212 -15.68 -12.08 18.66
C PHE A 212 -15.14 -11.03 17.68
N PHE A 213 -14.60 -9.91 18.18
CA PHE A 213 -14.10 -8.80 17.37
C PHE A 213 -12.59 -8.72 17.46
N ASN A 214 -11.91 -9.45 16.56
CA ASN A 214 -10.46 -9.52 16.45
C ASN A 214 -9.98 -8.90 15.12
N ARG A 215 -8.97 -8.03 15.17
CA ARG A 215 -8.32 -7.47 13.98
C ARG A 215 -7.31 -8.41 13.30
N GLU A 216 -6.69 -9.32 14.04
CA GLU A 216 -5.58 -10.16 13.54
C GLU A 216 -6.05 -11.23 12.53
N GLU A 217 -7.34 -11.54 12.52
CA GLU A 217 -7.95 -12.52 11.61
C GLU A 217 -8.44 -11.89 10.30
N ARG A 218 -8.12 -10.63 10.06
CA ARG A 218 -8.65 -9.85 8.94
C ARG A 218 -7.62 -9.73 7.83
N VAL A 219 -8.08 -9.97 6.61
CA VAL A 219 -7.33 -9.74 5.39
C VAL A 219 -7.53 -8.30 4.96
N VAL A 220 -6.44 -7.53 4.92
CA VAL A 220 -6.46 -6.09 4.57
C VAL A 220 -5.85 -5.91 3.18
N PRO A 221 -6.66 -5.66 2.13
CA PRO A 221 -6.13 -5.23 0.84
C PRO A 221 -5.76 -3.75 0.87
N TRP A 222 -4.92 -3.32 -0.06
CA TRP A 222 -4.63 -1.91 -0.31
C TRP A 222 -4.45 -1.64 -1.81
N CYS A 223 -4.61 -0.39 -2.21
CA CYS A 223 -4.42 0.06 -3.58
C CYS A 223 -3.67 1.39 -3.59
N THR A 224 -2.72 1.53 -4.51
CA THR A 224 -2.16 2.81 -4.95
C THR A 224 -2.83 3.16 -6.27
N PHE A 225 -3.51 4.30 -6.32
CA PHE A 225 -4.29 4.78 -7.46
C PHE A 225 -3.40 5.49 -8.50
N PHE A 226 -2.29 4.83 -8.82
CA PHE A 226 -1.47 5.08 -10.00
C PHE A 226 -2.19 4.54 -11.25
N ASP A 227 -1.79 4.95 -12.44
CA ASP A 227 -2.26 4.36 -13.70
C ASP A 227 -1.09 3.66 -14.41
N PRO A 228 -1.08 2.32 -14.48
CA PRO A 228 -2.11 1.40 -14.02
C PRO A 228 -2.14 1.29 -12.48
N GLU A 229 -3.31 0.94 -11.92
CA GLU A 229 -3.48 0.78 -10.47
C GLU A 229 -2.59 -0.33 -9.93
N ILE A 230 -2.15 -0.20 -8.67
CA ILE A 230 -1.37 -1.21 -7.98
C ILE A 230 -2.10 -1.63 -6.72
N ALA A 231 -2.69 -2.82 -6.74
CA ALA A 231 -3.41 -3.37 -5.62
C ALA A 231 -2.74 -4.63 -5.09
N SER A 232 -2.64 -4.72 -3.77
CA SER A 232 -1.94 -5.81 -3.09
C SER A 232 -2.72 -6.28 -1.86
N VAL A 233 -2.52 -7.55 -1.50
CA VAL A 233 -3.10 -8.18 -0.32
C VAL A 233 -2.18 -9.28 0.21
N GLY A 234 -2.10 -9.42 1.53
CA GLY A 234 -1.33 -10.51 2.15
C GLY A 234 0.17 -10.24 2.25
N MET A 235 0.95 -11.32 2.24
CA MET A 235 2.41 -11.28 2.42
C MET A 235 3.13 -10.98 1.11
N ARG A 236 4.27 -10.32 1.23
CA ARG A 236 5.26 -10.22 0.15
C ARG A 236 6.07 -11.50 0.04
N LYS A 237 6.78 -11.67 -1.07
CA LYS A 237 7.59 -12.86 -1.34
C LYS A 237 8.61 -13.13 -0.25
N GLU A 238 9.37 -12.10 0.15
CA GLU A 238 10.37 -12.20 1.22
C GLU A 238 9.74 -12.62 2.56
N GLU A 239 8.58 -12.06 2.90
CA GLU A 239 7.84 -12.37 4.12
C GLU A 239 7.29 -13.81 4.10
N ALA A 240 6.74 -14.23 2.96
CA ALA A 240 6.25 -15.59 2.76
C ALA A 240 7.40 -16.60 2.84
N ILE A 241 8.55 -16.32 2.22
CA ILE A 241 9.75 -17.17 2.28
C ILE A 241 10.28 -17.25 3.71
N ALA A 242 10.37 -16.13 4.42
CA ALA A 242 10.83 -16.10 5.81
C ALA A 242 9.93 -16.95 6.72
N ARG A 243 8.61 -16.96 6.47
CA ARG A 243 7.63 -17.66 7.29
C ARG A 243 7.45 -19.15 6.95
N TYR A 244 7.44 -19.49 5.65
CA TYR A 244 7.12 -20.85 5.18
C TYR A 244 8.32 -21.60 4.61
N GLY A 245 9.44 -20.90 4.34
CA GLY A 245 10.61 -21.43 3.66
C GLY A 245 10.46 -21.39 2.14
N GLN A 246 11.56 -21.10 1.44
CA GLN A 246 11.63 -20.95 -0.02
C GLN A 246 11.02 -22.14 -0.78
N SER A 247 11.20 -23.37 -0.29
CA SER A 247 10.72 -24.59 -0.95
C SER A 247 9.21 -24.83 -0.80
N ASN A 248 8.51 -23.99 -0.04
CA ASN A 248 7.07 -24.09 0.22
C ASN A 248 6.27 -22.91 -0.34
N VAL A 249 6.93 -21.92 -0.95
CA VAL A 249 6.29 -20.74 -1.55
C VAL A 249 6.46 -20.80 -3.06
N PHE A 250 5.35 -20.71 -3.78
CA PHE A 250 5.33 -20.66 -5.24
C PHE A 250 4.72 -19.35 -5.70
N GLU A 251 5.34 -18.79 -6.73
CA GLU A 251 4.90 -17.56 -7.36
C GLU A 251 4.22 -17.91 -8.68
N LEU A 252 2.97 -17.48 -8.81
CA LEU A 252 2.20 -17.53 -10.04
C LEU A 252 2.25 -16.14 -10.66
N ARG A 253 2.45 -16.08 -11.98
CA ARG A 253 2.58 -14.82 -12.73
C ARG A 253 1.73 -14.87 -13.98
N TYR A 254 1.09 -13.76 -14.32
CA TYR A 254 0.32 -13.61 -15.54
C TYR A 254 0.47 -12.17 -16.07
N SER A 255 1.02 -12.04 -17.28
CA SER A 255 1.12 -10.76 -17.97
C SER A 255 -0.25 -10.33 -18.47
N LEU A 256 -0.58 -9.04 -18.35
CA LEU A 256 -1.81 -8.47 -18.90
C LEU A 256 -1.67 -8.11 -20.39
N GLU A 257 -0.45 -8.16 -20.93
CA GLU A 257 -0.17 -7.91 -22.35
C GLU A 257 -0.81 -8.96 -23.26
N ASP A 258 -1.01 -10.18 -22.74
CA ASP A 258 -1.65 -11.29 -23.45
C ASP A 258 -3.16 -11.41 -23.10
N PHE A 259 -3.75 -10.41 -22.44
CA PHE A 259 -5.12 -10.51 -21.94
C PHE A 259 -6.10 -9.64 -22.74
N ASP A 260 -7.04 -10.29 -23.44
CA ASP A 260 -7.99 -9.68 -24.37
C ASP A 260 -8.66 -8.40 -23.84
N ARG A 261 -9.17 -8.40 -22.60
CA ARG A 261 -9.84 -7.21 -22.07
C ARG A 261 -8.89 -6.03 -21.92
N ALA A 262 -7.67 -6.28 -21.44
CA ALA A 262 -6.68 -5.24 -21.24
C ALA A 262 -6.15 -4.72 -22.59
N ILE A 263 -6.04 -5.59 -23.60
CA ILE A 263 -5.71 -5.20 -24.98
C ILE A 263 -6.81 -4.32 -25.59
N VAL A 264 -8.08 -4.73 -25.51
CA VAL A 264 -9.21 -3.97 -26.08
C VAL A 264 -9.35 -2.59 -25.44
N ASP A 265 -9.05 -2.47 -24.15
CA ASP A 265 -9.10 -1.19 -23.42
C ASP A 265 -7.82 -0.35 -23.61
N ASN A 266 -6.81 -0.84 -24.33
CA ASN A 266 -5.48 -0.22 -24.44
C ASN A 266 -4.81 0.00 -23.07
N GLN A 267 -4.99 -0.94 -22.15
CA GLN A 267 -4.49 -0.95 -20.77
C GLN A 267 -3.76 -2.27 -20.45
N ALA A 268 -3.08 -2.84 -21.44
CA ALA A 268 -2.44 -4.15 -21.37
C ALA A 268 -1.13 -4.15 -20.57
N ARG A 269 -0.53 -2.97 -20.34
CA ARG A 269 0.70 -2.85 -19.53
C ARG A 269 0.40 -3.19 -18.08
N GLY A 270 0.93 -4.31 -17.61
CA GLY A 270 0.72 -4.77 -16.24
C GLY A 270 0.97 -6.24 -16.02
N ILE A 271 0.92 -6.65 -14.75
CA ILE A 271 1.16 -8.02 -14.31
C ILE A 271 0.31 -8.35 -13.09
N MET A 272 -0.16 -9.59 -13.02
CA MET A 272 -0.72 -10.19 -11.81
C MET A 272 0.24 -11.21 -11.23
N ILE A 273 0.41 -11.17 -9.91
CA ILE A 273 1.27 -12.06 -9.15
C ILE A 273 0.46 -12.62 -7.98
N ALA A 274 0.54 -13.93 -7.76
CA ALA A 274 -0.01 -14.57 -6.57
C ALA A 274 1.03 -15.49 -5.93
N LEU A 275 1.16 -15.40 -4.62
CA LEU A 275 1.98 -16.28 -3.80
C LEU A 275 1.10 -17.36 -3.19
N VAL A 276 1.49 -18.61 -3.35
CA VAL A 276 0.72 -19.76 -2.84
C VAL A 276 1.63 -20.80 -2.19
N ASP A 277 1.08 -21.58 -1.27
CA ASP A 277 1.78 -22.75 -0.72
C ASP A 277 1.59 -24.02 -1.58
N LYS A 278 2.22 -25.13 -1.16
CA LYS A 278 2.10 -26.46 -1.82
C LYS A 278 0.67 -27.01 -1.89
N LYS A 279 -0.24 -26.50 -1.05
CA LYS A 279 -1.64 -26.92 -0.99
C LYS A 279 -2.54 -25.96 -1.78
N GLY A 280 -1.98 -24.90 -2.36
CA GLY A 280 -2.72 -23.87 -3.09
C GLY A 280 -3.37 -22.84 -2.17
N GLN A 281 -2.98 -22.76 -0.89
CA GLN A 281 -3.40 -21.68 -0.01
C GLN A 281 -2.75 -20.38 -0.49
N ILE A 282 -3.56 -19.34 -0.69
CA ILE A 282 -3.10 -18.01 -1.09
C ILE A 282 -2.44 -17.34 0.12
N LEU A 283 -1.20 -16.89 -0.08
CA LEU A 283 -0.34 -16.24 0.90
C LEU A 283 -0.31 -14.71 0.71
N GLY A 284 -0.42 -14.28 -0.55
CA GLY A 284 -0.53 -12.89 -0.96
C GLY A 284 -0.76 -12.78 -2.45
N ALA A 285 -1.18 -11.61 -2.91
CA ALA A 285 -1.33 -11.29 -4.32
C ALA A 285 -1.07 -9.80 -4.57
N THR A 286 -0.55 -9.49 -5.74
CA THR A 286 -0.31 -8.13 -6.24
C THR A 286 -0.75 -8.04 -7.69
N ILE A 287 -1.45 -6.97 -8.02
CA ILE A 287 -1.95 -6.66 -9.37
C ILE A 287 -1.46 -5.26 -9.70
N ALA A 288 -0.63 -5.13 -10.74
CA ALA A 288 -0.40 -3.86 -11.42
C ALA A 288 -1.18 -3.91 -12.74
N GLY A 289 -2.26 -3.16 -12.85
CA GLY A 289 -3.15 -3.21 -14.02
C GLY A 289 -4.40 -2.36 -13.86
N ALA A 290 -5.15 -2.19 -14.95
CA ALA A 290 -6.42 -1.47 -14.90
C ALA A 290 -7.40 -2.10 -13.90
N ARG A 291 -8.02 -1.26 -13.05
CA ARG A 291 -8.99 -1.68 -12.03
C ARG A 291 -8.44 -2.70 -11.03
N ALA A 292 -7.14 -2.68 -10.76
CA ALA A 292 -6.51 -3.57 -9.79
C ALA A 292 -7.19 -3.50 -8.42
N GLY A 293 -7.60 -2.29 -7.98
CA GLY A 293 -8.30 -2.05 -6.72
C GLY A 293 -9.65 -2.78 -6.61
N GLU A 294 -10.33 -3.01 -7.73
CA GLU A 294 -11.57 -3.79 -7.77
C GLU A 294 -11.29 -5.30 -7.81
N VAL A 295 -10.31 -5.72 -8.61
CA VAL A 295 -10.00 -7.15 -8.84
C VAL A 295 -9.36 -7.79 -7.60
N ILE A 296 -8.56 -7.05 -6.82
CA ILE A 296 -7.86 -7.58 -5.64
C ILE A 296 -8.81 -8.16 -4.58
N HIS A 297 -10.05 -7.69 -4.54
CA HIS A 297 -11.05 -8.13 -3.57
C HIS A 297 -11.43 -9.61 -3.71
N GLU A 298 -11.27 -10.21 -4.89
CA GLU A 298 -11.46 -11.65 -5.07
C GLU A 298 -10.39 -12.45 -4.29
N PHE A 299 -9.13 -12.03 -4.35
CA PHE A 299 -8.05 -12.60 -3.54
C PHE A 299 -8.28 -12.35 -2.05
N ALA A 300 -8.69 -11.14 -1.67
CA ALA A 300 -8.98 -10.82 -0.28
C ALA A 300 -10.08 -11.72 0.31
N LEU A 301 -11.17 -11.91 -0.43
CA LEU A 301 -12.27 -12.80 -0.03
C LEU A 301 -11.81 -14.26 0.05
N ALA A 302 -11.04 -14.72 -0.94
CA ALA A 302 -10.51 -16.08 -0.97
C ALA A 302 -9.58 -16.33 0.22
N MET A 303 -8.67 -15.42 0.53
CA MET A 303 -7.77 -15.50 1.68
C MET A 303 -8.55 -15.49 3.00
N GLN A 304 -9.53 -14.58 3.15
CA GLN A 304 -10.34 -14.46 4.37
C GLN A 304 -11.09 -15.76 4.68
N ASN A 305 -11.50 -16.50 3.65
CA ASN A 305 -12.26 -17.74 3.75
C ASN A 305 -11.41 -19.00 3.52
N LYS A 306 -10.08 -18.88 3.43
CA LYS A 306 -9.15 -19.99 3.18
C LYS A 306 -9.52 -20.82 1.93
N ILE A 307 -10.01 -20.14 0.90
CA ILE A 307 -10.30 -20.73 -0.41
C ILE A 307 -8.98 -20.92 -1.15
N ALA A 308 -8.76 -22.13 -1.68
CA ALA A 308 -7.58 -22.46 -2.45
C ALA A 308 -7.59 -21.78 -3.83
N ILE A 309 -6.41 -21.46 -4.36
CA ILE A 309 -6.22 -20.87 -5.69
C ILE A 309 -6.82 -21.75 -6.80
N THR A 310 -6.85 -23.07 -6.61
CA THR A 310 -7.47 -24.03 -7.55
C THR A 310 -8.97 -23.86 -7.68
N THR A 311 -9.64 -23.36 -6.63
CA THR A 311 -11.06 -23.00 -6.72
C THR A 311 -11.23 -21.80 -7.65
N LEU A 312 -10.41 -20.75 -7.51
CA LEU A 312 -10.44 -19.59 -8.42
C LEU A 312 -10.18 -20.00 -9.87
N ALA A 313 -9.25 -20.92 -10.11
CA ALA A 313 -8.96 -21.45 -11.47
C ALA A 313 -10.16 -22.17 -12.12
N ARG A 314 -11.04 -22.78 -11.31
CA ARG A 314 -12.22 -23.54 -11.76
C ARG A 314 -13.50 -22.70 -11.79
N THR A 315 -13.51 -21.55 -11.13
CA THR A 315 -14.64 -20.62 -11.14
C THR A 315 -14.83 -20.02 -12.53
N ILE A 316 -16.07 -20.04 -13.03
CA ILE A 316 -16.42 -19.39 -14.29
C ILE A 316 -16.44 -17.88 -14.04
N HIS A 317 -15.54 -17.16 -14.70
CA HIS A 317 -15.51 -15.70 -14.70
C HIS A 317 -16.16 -15.17 -15.98
N VAL A 318 -16.85 -14.03 -15.89
CA VAL A 318 -17.44 -13.37 -17.05
C VAL A 318 -16.31 -12.88 -17.98
N TYR A 319 -16.41 -13.22 -19.25
CA TYR A 319 -15.46 -12.79 -20.29
C TYR A 319 -16.09 -11.68 -21.16
N PRO A 320 -15.33 -10.64 -21.57
CA PRO A 320 -13.95 -10.32 -21.19
C PRO A 320 -13.94 -9.26 -20.06
N THR A 321 -13.83 -9.65 -18.78
CA THR A 321 -13.68 -8.70 -17.65
C THR A 321 -12.26 -8.76 -17.09
N MET A 322 -11.77 -7.70 -16.42
CA MET A 322 -10.45 -7.74 -15.75
C MET A 322 -10.34 -8.88 -14.73
N SER A 323 -11.42 -9.19 -14.01
CA SER A 323 -11.47 -10.32 -13.08
C SER A 323 -11.21 -11.67 -13.77
N ALA A 324 -11.53 -11.84 -15.05
CA ALA A 324 -11.23 -13.11 -15.74
C ALA A 324 -9.71 -13.40 -15.86
N ALA A 325 -8.84 -12.40 -15.67
CA ALA A 325 -7.39 -12.63 -15.56
C ALA A 325 -7.00 -13.37 -14.26
N VAL A 326 -7.80 -13.25 -13.18
CA VAL A 326 -7.62 -14.01 -11.92
C VAL A 326 -7.68 -15.51 -12.19
N ARG A 327 -8.61 -15.95 -13.03
CA ARG A 327 -8.70 -17.35 -13.47
C ARG A 327 -7.43 -17.80 -14.21
N ASN A 328 -6.93 -16.99 -15.14
CA ASN A 328 -5.75 -17.31 -15.95
C ASN A 328 -4.47 -17.38 -15.12
N LEU A 329 -4.31 -16.45 -14.16
CA LEU A 329 -3.26 -16.50 -13.14
C LEU A 329 -3.37 -17.76 -12.28
N SER A 330 -4.56 -18.02 -11.76
CA SER A 330 -4.82 -19.16 -10.87
C SER A 330 -4.54 -20.49 -11.56
N ALA A 331 -4.84 -20.61 -12.85
CA ALA A 331 -4.55 -21.80 -13.66
C ALA A 331 -3.04 -22.08 -13.80
N GLN A 332 -2.17 -21.07 -13.64
CA GLN A 332 -0.71 -21.29 -13.63
C GLN A 332 -0.27 -22.22 -12.50
N TYR A 333 -1.06 -22.33 -11.42
CA TYR A 333 -0.78 -23.26 -10.32
C TYR A 333 -0.68 -24.72 -10.79
N TYR A 334 -1.46 -25.10 -11.80
CA TYR A 334 -1.36 -26.47 -12.32
C TYR A 334 0.01 -26.74 -12.94
N LYS A 335 0.68 -25.76 -13.56
CA LYS A 335 2.05 -25.91 -14.07
C LYS A 335 3.06 -26.13 -12.94
N VAL A 336 2.87 -25.46 -11.80
CA VAL A 336 3.70 -25.64 -10.60
C VAL A 336 3.56 -27.06 -10.04
N VAL A 337 2.32 -27.54 -9.88
CA VAL A 337 2.07 -28.88 -9.34
C VAL A 337 2.47 -29.97 -10.34
N THR A 338 2.26 -29.73 -11.64
CA THR A 338 2.57 -30.73 -12.69
C THR A 338 4.03 -30.74 -13.16
N GLY A 339 4.77 -29.65 -12.94
CA GLY A 339 6.21 -29.60 -13.12
C GLY A 339 6.95 -30.45 -12.09
N ASN A 340 6.33 -30.76 -10.95
CA ASN A 340 6.86 -31.65 -9.92
C ASN A 340 6.61 -33.14 -10.23
N SER A 341 7.40 -33.71 -11.14
CA SER A 341 7.73 -35.14 -11.37
C SER A 341 6.62 -36.22 -11.51
N VAL A 342 5.43 -36.08 -10.93
CA VAL A 342 4.40 -37.12 -10.86
C VAL A 342 3.54 -37.13 -12.12
N SER A 343 3.14 -35.96 -12.63
CA SER A 343 2.40 -35.83 -13.89
C SER A 343 3.28 -35.95 -15.13
N LEU A 344 4.59 -35.63 -15.05
CA LEU A 344 5.54 -35.97 -16.11
C LEU A 344 5.71 -37.50 -16.24
N LYS A 345 5.69 -38.22 -15.11
CA LYS A 345 5.62 -39.69 -15.11
C LYS A 345 4.27 -40.19 -15.63
N LEU A 346 3.15 -39.59 -15.22
CA LEU A 346 1.82 -40.00 -15.70
C LEU A 346 1.62 -39.73 -17.19
N ALA A 347 2.08 -38.58 -17.69
CA ALA A 347 2.06 -38.22 -19.10
C ALA A 347 2.99 -39.12 -19.94
N LYS A 348 4.18 -39.44 -19.43
CA LYS A 348 5.06 -40.45 -20.06
C LYS A 348 4.44 -41.85 -20.04
N MET A 349 3.79 -42.24 -18.95
CA MET A 349 3.13 -43.55 -18.80
C MET A 349 1.94 -43.68 -19.76
N LEU A 350 1.10 -42.64 -19.86
CA LEU A 350 0.01 -42.57 -20.83
C LEU A 350 0.51 -42.56 -22.29
N ALA A 351 1.61 -41.85 -22.58
CA ALA A 351 2.24 -41.89 -23.91
C ALA A 351 2.86 -43.25 -24.26
N THR A 352 3.18 -44.08 -23.26
CA THR A 352 3.70 -45.45 -23.47
C THR A 352 2.57 -46.46 -23.67
N LEU A 353 1.37 -46.19 -23.15
CA LEU A 353 0.16 -47.01 -23.33
C LEU A 353 -0.56 -46.76 -24.68
N MET A 354 -0.19 -45.69 -25.39
CA MET A 354 -0.72 -45.34 -26.71
C MET A 354 0.18 -45.77 -27.88
N LYS A 355 1.24 -46.55 -27.59
CA LYS A 355 1.99 -47.34 -28.57
C LYS A 355 1.69 -48.81 -28.33
#